data_AF-A0A161MYP5-F1
#
_entry.id   AF-A0A161MYP5-F1
#
_cell.length_a   1.000
_cell.length_b   1.000
_cell.length_c   1.000
_cell.angle_alpha   90.00
_cell.angle_beta   90.00
_cell.angle_gamma   90.00
#
_symmetry.space_group_name_H-M   'P 1'
#
loop_
_entity.id
_entity.type
_entity.pdbx_description
1 polymer ?
#
loop_
_entity_poly.entity_id
_entity_poly.type
_entity_poly.pdbx_seq_one_letter_code
_entity_poly.pdbx_strand_id
1 'polypeptide(L)'
;KAGVKVFNEALATLESHEHALPLWKYMLKYWQITNPSKAESLFKEGIAAAPAVSTPLKPLYLEWLTVNHGIVAARKVYSTLANMPPYCLEMHFKMAQLEDIQPQLSLKNIRKCHILTTQQFGQTNTDVWMAYVKFEQKHGEPKNVSEIYSRAIKVLKPHLVDIFVSEFSLSKAECFTTPMPTTKIEVEEPMET
;
A
#
# COMPACT_ATOMS: atom_id res chain seq x y z
N LYS A 1 -34.49 -1.21 2.48
CA LYS A 1 -35.04 -0.17 1.58
C LYS A 1 -34.90 1.24 2.19
N ALA A 2 -35.23 1.45 3.48
CA ALA A 2 -35.06 2.75 4.14
C ALA A 2 -33.60 3.27 4.18
N GLY A 3 -32.62 2.42 4.53
CA GLY A 3 -31.21 2.87 4.66
C GLY A 3 -30.58 3.43 3.38
N VAL A 4 -30.86 2.81 2.21
CA VAL A 4 -30.39 3.30 0.91
C VAL A 4 -31.03 4.64 0.56
N LYS A 5 -32.32 4.79 0.87
CA LYS A 5 -33.05 6.04 0.63
C LYS A 5 -32.46 7.18 1.47
N VAL A 6 -32.24 6.94 2.76
CA VAL A 6 -31.61 7.92 3.68
C VAL A 6 -30.19 8.29 3.23
N PHE A 7 -29.41 7.32 2.74
CA PHE A 7 -28.07 7.58 2.20
C PHE A 7 -28.10 8.48 0.96
N ASN A 8 -28.98 8.19 0.00
CA ASN A 8 -29.11 9.01 -1.21
C ASN A 8 -29.62 10.42 -0.89
N GLU A 9 -30.59 10.54 0.03
CA GLU A 9 -31.10 11.83 0.50
C GLU A 9 -30.02 12.66 1.21
N ALA A 10 -29.24 12.01 2.07
CA ALA A 10 -28.12 12.65 2.76
C ALA A 10 -27.05 13.13 1.76
N LEU A 11 -26.67 12.29 0.79
CA LEU A 11 -25.72 12.68 -0.26
C LEU A 11 -26.22 13.86 -1.10
N ALA A 12 -27.51 13.95 -1.37
CA ALA A 12 -28.10 15.06 -2.13
C ALA A 12 -28.18 16.38 -1.33
N THR A 13 -28.20 16.29 0.00
CA THR A 13 -28.26 17.46 0.90
C THR A 13 -26.87 18.00 1.27
N LEU A 14 -25.83 17.19 1.08
CA LEU A 14 -24.46 17.63 1.35
C LEU A 14 -24.04 18.73 0.37
N GLU A 15 -23.80 19.93 0.90
CA GLU A 15 -23.29 21.08 0.16
C GLU A 15 -21.86 20.84 -0.39
N SER A 16 -21.09 19.94 0.25
CA SER A 16 -19.74 19.57 -0.16
C SER A 16 -19.51 18.05 -0.12
N HIS A 17 -18.92 17.53 -1.19
CA HIS A 17 -18.52 16.13 -1.31
C HIS A 17 -17.41 15.73 -0.31
N GLU A 18 -16.74 16.68 0.35
CA GLU A 18 -15.72 16.40 1.36
C GLU A 18 -16.31 15.70 2.60
N HIS A 19 -17.59 15.97 2.92
CA HIS A 19 -18.30 15.36 4.04
C HIS A 19 -19.00 14.05 3.66
N ALA A 20 -18.91 13.61 2.40
CA ALA A 20 -19.61 12.42 1.94
C ALA A 20 -18.94 11.13 2.41
N LEU A 21 -17.59 11.10 2.53
CA LEU A 21 -16.82 9.88 2.80
C LEU A 21 -17.32 9.05 4.00
N PRO A 22 -17.68 9.64 5.17
CA PRO A 22 -18.24 8.88 6.28
C PRO A 22 -19.51 8.12 5.91
N LEU A 23 -20.43 8.73 5.15
CA LEU A 23 -21.67 8.08 4.71
C LEU A 23 -21.37 6.88 3.81
N TRP A 24 -20.42 7.02 2.87
CA TRP A 24 -19.97 5.92 2.03
C TRP A 24 -19.41 4.77 2.88
N LYS A 25 -18.54 5.08 3.86
CA LYS A 25 -17.97 4.08 4.77
C LYS A 25 -19.06 3.35 5.59
N TYR A 26 -20.06 4.06 6.10
CA TYR A 26 -21.18 3.43 6.82
C TYR A 26 -22.00 2.50 5.93
N MET A 27 -22.36 2.96 4.73
CA MET A 27 -23.15 2.15 3.80
C MET A 27 -22.36 0.94 3.29
N LEU A 28 -21.05 1.08 3.06
CA LEU A 28 -20.17 -0.04 2.73
C LEU A 28 -20.15 -1.07 3.85
N LYS A 29 -19.95 -0.67 5.11
CA LYS A 29 -20.00 -1.59 6.26
C LYS A 29 -21.33 -2.35 6.33
N TYR A 30 -22.45 -1.65 6.12
CA TYR A 30 -23.77 -2.28 6.10
C TYR A 30 -23.87 -3.35 4.99
N TRP A 31 -23.45 -3.05 3.77
CA TRP A 31 -23.51 -4.02 2.68
C TRP A 31 -22.50 -5.14 2.80
N GLN A 32 -21.30 -4.90 3.35
CA GLN A 32 -20.32 -5.95 3.60
C GLN A 32 -20.89 -7.06 4.50
N ILE A 33 -21.73 -6.69 5.47
CA ILE A 33 -22.37 -7.63 6.40
C ILE A 33 -23.62 -8.28 5.78
N THR A 34 -24.42 -7.51 5.04
CA THR A 34 -25.76 -7.96 4.61
C THR A 34 -25.82 -8.50 3.19
N ASN A 35 -24.99 -8.00 2.27
CA ASN A 35 -24.95 -8.41 0.87
C ASN A 35 -23.61 -7.99 0.20
N PRO A 36 -22.59 -8.87 0.18
CA PRO A 36 -21.28 -8.58 -0.38
C PRO A 36 -21.30 -8.10 -1.85
N SER A 37 -22.22 -8.59 -2.68
CA SER A 37 -22.33 -8.15 -4.08
C SER A 37 -22.74 -6.68 -4.18
N LYS A 38 -23.61 -6.20 -3.29
CA LYS A 38 -23.97 -4.77 -3.22
C LYS A 38 -22.84 -3.93 -2.67
N ALA A 39 -22.00 -4.48 -1.78
CA ALA A 39 -20.80 -3.79 -1.31
C ALA A 39 -19.84 -3.56 -2.49
N GLU A 40 -19.64 -4.56 -3.35
CA GLU A 40 -18.80 -4.42 -4.54
C GLU A 40 -19.34 -3.34 -5.50
N SER A 41 -20.65 -3.34 -5.78
CA SER A 41 -21.28 -2.29 -6.59
C SER A 41 -21.06 -0.90 -5.98
N LEU A 42 -21.26 -0.77 -4.67
CA LEU A 42 -21.07 0.50 -3.98
C LEU A 42 -19.60 0.95 -3.97
N PHE A 43 -18.64 0.02 -3.87
CA PHE A 43 -17.24 0.35 -4.07
C PHE A 43 -17.01 0.92 -5.46
N LYS A 44 -17.49 0.25 -6.52
CA LYS A 44 -17.33 0.72 -7.91
C LYS A 44 -17.94 2.11 -8.11
N GLU A 45 -19.13 2.35 -7.58
CA GLU A 45 -19.77 3.67 -7.58
C GLU A 45 -18.93 4.71 -6.84
N GLY A 46 -18.40 4.38 -5.66
CA GLY A 46 -17.57 5.28 -4.87
C GLY A 46 -16.22 5.60 -5.52
N ILE A 47 -15.64 4.66 -6.25
CA ILE A 47 -14.43 4.89 -7.05
C ILE A 47 -14.69 5.81 -8.24
N ALA A 48 -15.90 5.78 -8.81
CA ALA A 48 -16.32 6.69 -9.88
C ALA A 48 -16.76 8.08 -9.38
N ALA A 49 -16.93 8.26 -8.06
CA ALA A 49 -17.35 9.51 -7.45
C ALA A 49 -16.19 10.54 -7.36
N ALA A 50 -16.49 11.71 -6.79
CA ALA A 50 -15.54 12.80 -6.60
C ALA A 50 -14.27 12.36 -5.85
N PRO A 51 -13.09 12.98 -6.10
CA PRO A 51 -11.80 12.60 -5.49
C PRO A 51 -11.81 12.45 -3.96
N ALA A 52 -12.62 13.26 -3.25
CA ALA A 52 -12.79 13.19 -1.80
C ALA A 52 -13.34 11.84 -1.30
N VAL A 53 -14.11 11.15 -2.15
CA VAL A 53 -14.66 9.81 -1.89
C VAL A 53 -13.81 8.74 -2.58
N SER A 54 -13.49 8.93 -3.86
CA SER A 54 -12.81 7.88 -4.62
C SER A 54 -11.40 7.60 -4.11
N THR A 55 -10.61 8.62 -3.76
CA THR A 55 -9.22 8.43 -3.32
C THR A 55 -9.12 7.58 -2.05
N PRO A 56 -9.88 7.87 -0.97
CA PRO A 56 -9.81 7.06 0.25
C PRO A 56 -10.47 5.69 0.14
N LEU A 57 -11.37 5.48 -0.84
CA LEU A 57 -12.00 4.18 -1.08
C LEU A 57 -11.11 3.21 -1.88
N LYS A 58 -10.20 3.71 -2.72
CA LYS A 58 -9.25 2.87 -3.49
C LYS A 58 -8.51 1.82 -2.63
N PRO A 59 -7.80 2.18 -1.54
CA PRO A 59 -7.10 1.20 -0.71
C PRO A 59 -8.08 0.22 -0.01
N LEU A 60 -9.22 0.71 0.48
CA LEU A 60 -10.24 -0.11 1.14
C LEU A 60 -10.84 -1.16 0.19
N TYR A 61 -11.02 -0.79 -1.07
CA TYR A 61 -11.54 -1.70 -2.09
C TYR A 61 -10.54 -2.82 -2.40
N LEU A 62 -9.23 -2.51 -2.50
CA LEU A 62 -8.21 -3.54 -2.71
C LEU A 62 -8.11 -4.52 -1.53
N GLU A 63 -8.21 -4.01 -0.31
CA GLU A 63 -8.26 -4.84 0.90
C GLU A 63 -9.49 -5.75 0.89
N TRP A 64 -10.68 -5.19 0.64
CA TRP A 64 -11.91 -5.98 0.56
C TRP A 64 -11.84 -7.03 -0.55
N LEU A 65 -11.33 -6.70 -1.74
CA LEU A 65 -11.13 -7.65 -2.84
C LEU A 65 -10.18 -8.77 -2.46
N THR A 66 -9.09 -8.45 -1.76
CA THR A 66 -8.11 -9.45 -1.34
C THR A 66 -8.73 -10.45 -0.38
N VAL A 67 -9.54 -9.98 0.57
CA VAL A 67 -10.23 -10.83 1.55
C VAL A 67 -11.33 -11.69 0.91
N ASN A 68 -12.11 -11.13 -0.02
CA ASN A 68 -13.31 -11.81 -0.54
C ASN A 68 -13.06 -12.59 -1.85
N HIS A 69 -12.07 -12.19 -2.64
CA HIS A 69 -11.79 -12.74 -3.97
C HIS A 69 -10.31 -13.09 -4.19
N GLY A 70 -9.47 -12.92 -3.18
CA GLY A 70 -8.04 -13.22 -3.23
C GLY A 70 -7.19 -12.14 -3.91
N ILE A 71 -5.88 -12.25 -3.71
CA ILE A 71 -4.90 -11.27 -4.20
C ILE A 71 -4.89 -11.11 -5.73
N VAL A 72 -5.25 -12.16 -6.48
CA VAL A 72 -5.29 -12.10 -7.95
C VAL A 72 -6.36 -11.12 -8.44
N ALA A 73 -7.52 -11.08 -7.79
CA ALA A 73 -8.58 -10.12 -8.11
C ALA A 73 -8.13 -8.69 -7.79
N ALA A 74 -7.50 -8.48 -6.63
CA ALA A 74 -6.95 -7.19 -6.23
C ALA A 74 -5.87 -6.70 -7.22
N ARG A 75 -4.95 -7.56 -7.68
CA ARG A 75 -3.93 -7.24 -8.69
C ARG A 75 -4.54 -6.74 -10.00
N LYS A 76 -5.63 -7.37 -10.45
CA LYS A 76 -6.33 -6.98 -11.68
C LYS A 76 -6.90 -5.57 -11.55
N VAL A 77 -7.64 -5.31 -10.48
CA VAL A 77 -8.23 -3.99 -10.21
C VAL A 77 -7.15 -2.93 -9.99
N TYR A 78 -6.13 -3.22 -9.19
CA TYR A 78 -5.00 -2.34 -8.95
C TYR A 78 -4.32 -1.93 -10.26
N SER A 79 -4.11 -2.85 -11.19
CA SER A 79 -3.48 -2.54 -12.48
C SER A 79 -4.27 -1.53 -13.32
N THR A 80 -5.59 -1.47 -13.15
CA THR A 80 -6.43 -0.44 -13.76
C THR A 80 -6.39 0.86 -12.95
N LEU A 81 -6.64 0.81 -11.64
CA LEU A 81 -6.74 2.00 -10.80
C LEU A 81 -5.42 2.77 -10.65
N ALA A 82 -4.28 2.07 -10.65
CA ALA A 82 -2.96 2.66 -10.51
C ALA A 82 -2.58 3.56 -11.69
N ASN A 83 -3.19 3.36 -12.86
CA ASN A 83 -2.90 4.13 -14.07
C ASN A 83 -3.94 5.24 -14.33
N MET A 84 -4.92 5.44 -13.44
CA MET A 84 -5.98 6.43 -13.61
C MET A 84 -5.87 7.55 -12.57
N PRO A 85 -5.64 8.80 -13.01
CA PRO A 85 -5.72 9.97 -12.15
C PRO A 85 -7.12 10.13 -11.50
N PRO A 86 -7.22 10.70 -10.29
CA PRO A 86 -6.11 11.12 -9.43
C PRO A 86 -5.35 9.92 -8.85
N TYR A 87 -4.03 9.98 -8.89
CA TYR A 87 -3.16 8.95 -8.31
C TYR A 87 -3.30 8.91 -6.79
N CYS A 88 -3.15 7.73 -6.19
CA CYS A 88 -3.41 7.51 -4.77
C CYS A 88 -2.21 6.82 -4.13
N LEU A 89 -1.38 7.59 -3.42
CA LEU A 89 -0.19 7.09 -2.75
C LEU A 89 -0.51 5.95 -1.78
N GLU A 90 -1.54 6.13 -0.96
CA GLU A 90 -1.99 5.13 0.02
C GLU A 90 -2.41 3.81 -0.63
N MET A 91 -3.04 3.85 -1.82
CA MET A 91 -3.42 2.65 -2.57
C MET A 91 -2.20 1.83 -2.98
N HIS A 92 -1.11 2.47 -3.41
CA HIS A 92 0.11 1.74 -3.78
C HIS A 92 0.74 1.03 -2.59
N PHE A 93 0.85 1.73 -1.45
CA PHE A 93 1.37 1.11 -0.23
C PHE A 93 0.45 0.01 0.29
N LYS A 94 -0.86 0.21 0.23
CA LYS A 94 -1.83 -0.84 0.60
C LYS A 94 -1.67 -2.07 -0.29
N MET A 95 -1.53 -1.91 -1.60
CA MET A 95 -1.30 -3.06 -2.50
C MET A 95 0.03 -3.77 -2.19
N ALA A 96 1.12 -3.04 -1.95
CA ALA A 96 2.40 -3.62 -1.57
C ALA A 96 2.30 -4.40 -0.24
N GLN A 97 1.61 -3.85 0.76
CA GLN A 97 1.33 -4.53 2.03
C GLN A 97 0.52 -5.81 1.82
N LEU A 98 -0.54 -5.75 1.01
CA LEU A 98 -1.39 -6.91 0.72
C LEU A 98 -0.60 -8.03 0.04
N GLU A 99 0.37 -7.70 -0.80
CA GLU A 99 1.30 -8.67 -1.40
C GLU A 99 2.31 -9.24 -0.39
N ASP A 100 2.84 -8.42 0.51
CA ASP A 100 3.84 -8.83 1.52
C ASP A 100 3.29 -9.85 2.53
N ILE A 101 1.99 -9.73 2.88
CA ILE A 101 1.32 -10.64 3.80
C ILE A 101 0.86 -11.96 3.16
N GLN A 102 1.02 -12.14 1.85
CA GLN A 102 0.60 -13.38 1.19
C GLN A 102 1.52 -14.55 1.60
N PRO A 103 0.98 -15.77 1.77
CA PRO A 103 1.80 -16.95 2.04
C PRO A 103 2.89 -17.19 0.99
N GLN A 104 2.59 -16.82 -0.27
CA GLN A 104 3.53 -16.90 -1.39
C GLN A 104 3.85 -15.49 -1.88
N LEU A 105 4.99 -14.98 -1.42
CA LEU A 105 5.46 -13.63 -1.72
C LEU A 105 5.74 -13.46 -3.21
N SER A 106 5.16 -12.42 -3.83
CA SER A 106 5.46 -12.05 -5.21
C SER A 106 6.29 -10.77 -5.27
N LEU A 107 7.62 -10.91 -5.28
CA LEU A 107 8.54 -9.77 -5.41
C LEU A 107 8.23 -8.95 -6.66
N LYS A 108 7.83 -9.59 -7.76
CA LYS A 108 7.44 -8.93 -9.00
C LYS A 108 6.29 -7.94 -8.79
N ASN A 109 5.25 -8.32 -8.05
CA ASN A 109 4.09 -7.46 -7.83
C ASN A 109 4.36 -6.35 -6.81
N ILE A 110 5.15 -6.63 -5.77
CA ILE A 110 5.57 -5.59 -4.81
C ILE A 110 6.46 -4.56 -5.51
N ARG A 111 7.45 -5.00 -6.30
CA ARG A 111 8.26 -4.13 -7.16
C ARG A 111 7.40 -3.27 -8.07
N LYS A 112 6.38 -3.84 -8.72
CA LYS A 112 5.44 -3.07 -9.56
C LYS A 112 4.79 -1.94 -8.77
N CYS A 113 4.41 -2.17 -7.51
CA CYS A 113 3.84 -1.13 -6.65
C CYS A 113 4.82 0.01 -6.38
N HIS A 114 6.06 -0.30 -5.96
CA HIS A 114 7.08 0.72 -5.72
C HIS A 114 7.52 1.46 -6.99
N ILE A 115 7.64 0.77 -8.12
CA ILE A 115 7.98 1.39 -9.41
C ILE A 115 6.92 2.42 -9.80
N LEU A 116 5.63 2.07 -9.73
CA LEU A 116 4.54 3.02 -10.03
C LEU A 116 4.51 4.18 -9.03
N THR A 117 4.73 3.89 -7.74
CA THR A 117 4.77 4.92 -6.70
C THR A 117 5.89 5.94 -6.96
N THR A 118 7.10 5.48 -7.25
CA THR A 118 8.25 6.35 -7.56
C THR A 118 8.08 7.10 -8.88
N GLN A 119 7.39 6.52 -9.87
CA GLN A 119 7.04 7.22 -11.11
C GLN A 119 6.07 8.39 -10.87
N GLN A 120 5.09 8.21 -9.99
CA GLN A 120 4.02 9.18 -9.78
C GLN A 120 4.35 10.23 -8.72
N PHE A 121 5.08 9.85 -7.68
CA PHE A 121 5.33 10.68 -6.50
C PHE A 121 6.83 10.95 -6.24
N GLY A 122 7.73 10.27 -6.96
CA GLY A 122 9.16 10.29 -6.65
C GLY A 122 9.90 11.59 -6.96
N GLN A 123 9.28 12.57 -7.62
CA GLN A 123 9.92 13.88 -7.80
C GLN A 123 9.91 14.72 -6.52
N THR A 124 8.91 14.53 -5.66
CA THR A 124 8.62 15.43 -4.52
C THR A 124 8.53 14.70 -3.19
N ASN A 125 8.82 13.41 -3.14
CA ASN A 125 8.67 12.60 -1.94
C ASN A 125 9.87 11.64 -1.84
N THR A 126 10.68 11.77 -0.78
CA THR A 126 11.83 10.89 -0.52
C THR A 126 11.39 9.55 0.08
N ASP A 127 10.32 9.54 0.88
CA ASP A 127 9.78 8.35 1.53
C ASP A 127 9.42 7.25 0.53
N VAL A 128 8.91 7.61 -0.66
CA VAL A 128 8.57 6.59 -1.68
C VAL A 128 9.80 5.87 -2.22
N TRP A 129 10.95 6.56 -2.28
CA TRP A 129 12.23 5.96 -2.63
C TRP A 129 12.79 5.13 -1.48
N MET A 130 12.76 5.67 -0.26
CA MET A 130 13.22 4.95 0.93
C MET A 130 12.40 3.69 1.21
N ALA A 131 11.09 3.70 0.97
CA ALA A 131 10.25 2.52 1.05
C ALA A 131 10.67 1.46 0.01
N TYR A 132 11.05 1.87 -1.20
CA TYR A 132 11.53 0.94 -2.22
C TYR A 132 12.91 0.37 -1.87
N VAL A 133 13.82 1.20 -1.35
CA VAL A 133 15.14 0.77 -0.84
C VAL A 133 14.98 -0.27 0.26
N LYS A 134 14.14 0.01 1.27
CA LYS A 134 13.89 -0.90 2.40
C LYS A 134 13.32 -2.24 1.92
N PHE A 135 12.43 -2.22 0.93
CA PHE A 135 11.90 -3.43 0.32
C PHE A 135 13.01 -4.28 -0.34
N GLU A 136 13.86 -3.68 -1.18
CA GLU A 136 14.96 -4.44 -1.83
C GLU A 136 16.06 -4.85 -0.85
N GLN A 137 16.29 -4.10 0.23
CA GLN A 137 17.20 -4.53 1.32
C GLN A 137 16.66 -5.77 2.05
N LYS A 138 15.35 -5.82 2.30
CA LYS A 138 14.70 -6.91 3.04
C LYS A 138 14.53 -8.19 2.21
N HIS A 139 14.18 -8.05 0.93
CA HIS A 139 13.75 -9.18 0.09
C HIS A 139 14.48 -9.31 -1.26
N GLY A 140 15.27 -8.32 -1.62
CA GLY A 140 15.82 -8.16 -2.96
C GLY A 140 17.31 -8.44 -3.07
N GLU A 141 17.91 -7.92 -4.14
CA GLU A 141 19.34 -8.01 -4.37
C GLU A 141 20.03 -6.66 -4.10
N PRO A 142 21.25 -6.65 -3.55
CA PRO A 142 22.01 -5.42 -3.31
C PRO A 142 22.20 -4.54 -4.55
N LYS A 143 22.22 -5.16 -5.74
CA LYS A 143 22.29 -4.43 -7.02
C LYS A 143 21.09 -3.51 -7.22
N ASN A 144 19.88 -3.97 -6.93
CA ASN A 144 18.66 -3.18 -7.10
C ASN A 144 18.67 -1.95 -6.18
N VAL A 145 19.18 -2.08 -4.96
CA VAL A 145 19.33 -0.96 -4.02
C VAL A 145 20.18 0.17 -4.62
N SER A 146 21.30 -0.20 -5.27
CA SER A 146 22.20 0.76 -5.92
C SER A 146 21.56 1.43 -7.15
N GLU A 147 20.77 0.67 -7.93
CA GLU A 147 20.00 1.20 -9.06
C GLU A 147 18.92 2.17 -8.60
N ILE A 148 18.20 1.85 -7.51
CA ILE A 148 17.17 2.71 -6.92
C ILE A 148 17.80 4.02 -6.45
N TYR A 149 18.91 3.96 -5.72
CA TYR A 149 19.65 5.15 -5.28
C TYR A 149 20.01 6.05 -6.47
N SER A 150 20.61 5.45 -7.52
CA SER A 150 21.03 6.17 -8.72
C SER A 150 19.86 6.82 -9.47
N ARG A 151 18.67 6.20 -9.42
CA ARG A 151 17.46 6.76 -10.02
C ARG A 151 16.85 7.86 -9.17
N ALA A 152 16.81 7.69 -7.85
CA ALA A 152 16.25 8.66 -6.91
C ALA A 152 16.97 10.02 -7.02
N ILE A 153 18.31 10.04 -6.98
CA ILE A 153 19.10 11.28 -7.09
C ILE A 153 18.91 12.01 -8.43
N LYS A 154 18.50 11.30 -9.48
CA LYS A 154 18.22 11.89 -10.80
C LYS A 154 16.80 12.45 -10.93
N VAL A 155 15.84 11.87 -10.21
CA VAL A 155 14.40 12.18 -10.35
C VAL A 155 13.93 13.19 -9.30
N LEU A 156 14.50 13.14 -8.10
CA LEU A 156 14.14 14.05 -7.01
C LEU A 156 14.43 15.50 -7.38
N LYS A 157 13.59 16.41 -6.90
CA LYS A 157 13.92 17.85 -6.93
C LYS A 157 15.23 18.10 -6.17
N PRO A 158 16.08 19.04 -6.63
CA PRO A 158 17.41 19.24 -6.07
C PRO A 158 17.47 19.35 -4.53
N HIS A 159 16.54 20.10 -3.93
CA HIS A 159 16.48 20.31 -2.48
C HIS A 159 16.12 19.05 -1.65
N LEU A 160 15.65 17.98 -2.31
CA LEU A 160 15.33 16.70 -1.66
C LEU A 160 16.46 15.68 -1.79
N VAL A 161 17.46 15.93 -2.64
CA VAL A 161 18.54 14.97 -2.90
C VAL A 161 19.37 14.75 -1.63
N ASP A 162 19.79 15.82 -0.95
CA ASP A 162 20.62 15.71 0.26
C ASP A 162 19.88 15.02 1.41
N ILE A 163 18.56 15.26 1.52
CA ILE A 163 17.68 14.57 2.48
C ILE A 163 17.69 13.07 2.19
N PHE A 164 17.43 12.67 0.94
CA PHE A 164 17.43 11.27 0.54
C PHE A 164 18.80 10.61 0.74
N VAL A 165 19.90 11.28 0.39
CA VAL A 165 21.28 10.73 0.58
C VAL A 165 21.57 10.49 2.06
N SER A 166 21.13 11.41 2.93
CA SER A 166 21.28 11.27 4.38
C SER A 166 20.47 10.09 4.91
N GLU A 167 19.19 9.98 4.56
CA GLU A 167 18.31 8.87 4.94
C GLU A 167 18.85 7.51 4.46
N PHE A 168 19.33 7.46 3.22
CA PHE A 168 19.91 6.25 2.63
C PHE A 168 21.19 5.80 3.35
N SER A 169 22.04 6.76 3.74
CA SER A 169 23.28 6.47 4.47
C SER A 169 22.99 5.91 5.87
N LEU A 170 22.01 6.48 6.58
CA LEU A 170 21.56 5.98 7.87
C LEU A 170 20.98 4.56 7.76
N SER A 171 20.12 4.32 6.78
CA SER A 171 19.54 2.99 6.53
C SER A 171 20.61 1.93 6.25
N LYS A 172 21.69 2.27 5.55
CA LYS A 172 22.82 1.35 5.36
C LYS A 172 23.52 1.02 6.67
N ALA A 173 23.74 2.02 7.54
CA ALA A 173 24.40 1.81 8.83
C ALA A 173 23.58 0.87 9.74
N GLU A 174 22.25 1.01 9.77
CA GLU A 174 21.34 0.15 10.54
C GLU A 174 21.37 -1.33 10.10
N CYS A 175 21.58 -1.61 8.81
CA CYS A 175 21.71 -2.99 8.33
C CYS A 175 22.95 -3.73 8.88
N PHE A 176 24.01 -3.00 9.27
CA PHE A 176 25.25 -3.62 9.76
C PHE A 176 25.26 -3.91 11.27
N THR A 177 24.24 -3.49 12.03
CA THR A 177 24.23 -3.57 13.50
C THR A 177 23.40 -4.73 14.08
N THR A 178 22.82 -5.61 13.26
CA THR A 178 22.13 -6.82 13.74
C THR A 178 23.06 -8.04 13.74
N PRO A 179 23.52 -8.53 14.90
CA PRO A 179 24.30 -9.77 14.96
C PRO A 179 23.40 -10.99 14.71
N MET A 180 23.90 -11.95 13.92
CA MET A 180 23.27 -13.27 13.81
C MET A 180 23.14 -13.90 15.21
N PRO A 181 21.98 -14.47 15.60
CA PRO A 181 21.90 -15.27 16.79
C PRO A 181 22.74 -16.55 16.59
N THR A 182 23.86 -16.64 17.29
CA THR A 182 24.64 -17.88 17.39
C THR A 182 23.90 -18.80 18.35
N THR A 183 23.26 -19.83 17.82
CA THR A 183 22.68 -20.92 18.61
C THR A 183 23.83 -21.67 19.29
N LYS A 184 24.08 -21.41 20.57
CA LYS A 184 24.87 -22.32 21.40
C LYS A 184 23.99 -23.53 21.69
N ILE A 185 24.37 -24.67 21.14
CA ILE A 185 23.86 -25.97 21.56
C ILE A 185 24.58 -26.28 22.87
N GLU A 186 23.91 -26.07 24.00
CA GLU A 186 24.35 -26.62 25.28
C GLU A 186 24.07 -28.13 25.24
N VAL A 187 25.15 -28.91 25.28
CA VAL A 187 25.09 -30.36 25.46
C VAL A 187 24.90 -30.59 26.96
N GLU A 188 23.71 -31.02 27.38
CA GLU A 188 23.48 -31.53 28.73
C GLU A 188 24.26 -32.85 28.91
N GLU A 189 25.21 -32.86 29.85
CA GLU A 189 25.81 -34.09 30.37
C GLU A 189 24.81 -34.85 31.26
N PRO A 190 24.84 -36.20 31.26
CA PRO A 190 23.89 -36.99 32.04
C PRO A 190 24.25 -36.98 33.53
N MET A 191 23.24 -36.81 34.39
CA MET A 191 23.37 -37.01 35.84
C MET A 191 23.70 -38.48 36.14
N GLU A 192 24.84 -38.70 36.80
CA GLU A 192 25.13 -39.94 37.52
C GLU A 192 24.58 -39.90 38.96
N THR A 193 24.08 -41.07 39.37
CA THR A 193 23.61 -41.55 40.69
C THR A 193 22.23 -41.16 41.18
#